data_AF-A0A7C1ZWE4-F1
#
_entry.id   AF-A0A7C1ZWE4-F1
#
_cell.length_a   1.000
_cell.length_b   1.000
_cell.length_c   1.000
_cell.angle_alpha   90.00
_cell.angle_beta   90.00
_cell.angle_gamma   90.00
#
_symmetry.space_group_name_H-M   'P 1'
#
loop_
_entity.id
_entity.type
_entity.pdbx_description
1 polymer ?
#
loop_
_entity_poly.entity_id
_entity_poly.type
_entity_poly.pdbx_seq_one_letter_code
_entity_poly.pdbx_strand_id
1 'polypeptide(L)'
;MNNKGQAIFLGFMIMLAIIVLTFGMATPIKSFVDDARNSTNMDCTNSSISDFDRASCVVIDMGIFYFVAGMIALAIAVFLSRRFK
;
A
#
# COMPACT_ATOMS: atom_id res chain seq x y z
N MET A 1 -32.37 18.74 7.12
CA MET A 1 -30.99 18.37 6.71
C MET A 1 -31.05 16.98 6.08
N ASN A 2 -30.64 16.83 4.81
CA ASN A 2 -30.74 15.54 4.10
C ASN A 2 -29.55 14.64 4.49
N ASN A 3 -29.70 13.91 5.59
CA ASN A 3 -28.63 13.12 6.21
C ASN A 3 -28.05 12.04 5.27
N LYS A 4 -28.82 11.57 4.28
CA LYS A 4 -28.38 10.53 3.34
C LYS A 4 -27.37 11.06 2.29
N GLY A 5 -27.61 12.26 1.74
CA GLY A 5 -26.69 12.87 0.79
C GLY A 5 -25.36 13.28 1.43
N GLN A 6 -25.42 13.79 2.66
CA GLN A 6 -24.24 14.20 3.41
C GLN A 6 -23.34 13.01 3.80
N ALA A 7 -23.94 11.86 4.15
CA ALA A 7 -23.20 10.64 4.46
C ALA A 7 -22.44 10.07 3.24
N ILE A 8 -23.07 10.09 2.06
CA ILE A 8 -22.45 9.64 0.80
C ILE A 8 -21.27 10.56 0.43
N PHE A 9 -21.48 11.88 0.52
CA PHE A 9 -20.43 12.85 0.21
C PHE A 9 -19.23 12.74 1.16
N LEU A 10 -19.48 12.57 2.46
CA LEU A 10 -18.43 12.33 3.45
C LEU A 10 -17.68 11.01 3.19
N GLY A 11 -18.39 9.94 2.82
CA GLY A 11 -17.77 8.66 2.48
C GLY A 11 -16.84 8.77 1.26
N PHE A 12 -17.28 9.47 0.22
CA PHE A 12 -16.47 9.72 -0.98
C PHE A 12 -15.23 10.56 -0.67
N MET A 13 -15.37 11.59 0.17
CA MET A 13 -14.25 12.44 0.57
C MET A 13 -13.18 11.66 1.35
N ILE A 14 -13.58 10.75 2.24
CA ILE A 14 -12.66 9.87 2.98
C ILE A 14 -11.97 8.88 2.05
N MET A 15 -12.71 8.29 1.10
CA MET A 15 -12.13 7.39 0.10
C MET A 15 -11.04 8.08 -0.71
N LEU A 16 -11.30 9.30 -1.20
CA LEU A 16 -10.31 10.11 -1.91
C LEU A 16 -9.10 10.46 -1.04
N ALA A 17 -9.32 10.82 0.23
CA ALA A 17 -8.23 11.11 1.15
C ALA A 17 -7.30 9.90 1.35
N ILE A 18 -7.85 8.69 1.47
CA ILE A 18 -7.08 7.45 1.59
C ILE A 18 -6.27 7.18 0.32
N ILE A 19 -6.86 7.38 -0.86
CA ILE A 19 -6.17 7.20 -2.14
C ILE A 19 -5.00 8.18 -2.27
N VAL A 20 -5.22 9.46 -1.97
CA VAL A 20 -4.17 10.49 -2.02
C VAL A 20 -3.04 10.17 -1.03
N LEU A 21 -3.36 9.74 0.18
CA LEU A 21 -2.37 9.27 1.16
C LEU A 21 -1.56 8.08 0.64
N THR A 22 -2.23 7.12 -0.01
CA THR A 22 -1.57 5.93 -0.57
C THR A 22 -0.53 6.31 -1.62
N PHE A 23 -0.89 7.22 -2.54
CA PHE A 23 0.05 7.71 -3.55
C PHE A 23 1.14 8.60 -2.95
N GLY A 24 0.83 9.41 -1.94
CA GLY A 24 1.81 10.24 -1.22
C GLY A 24 2.84 9.41 -0.45
N MET A 25 2.44 8.24 0.07
CA MET A 25 3.33 7.31 0.76
C MET A 25 4.06 6.35 -0.17
N ALA A 26 3.73 6.31 -1.47
CA ALA A 26 4.37 5.39 -2.40
C ALA A 26 5.88 5.65 -2.56
N THR A 27 6.30 6.91 -2.60
CA THR A 27 7.71 7.29 -2.72
C THR A 27 8.56 6.92 -1.51
N PRO A 28 8.19 7.23 -0.25
CA PRO A 28 8.98 6.80 0.91
C PRO A 28 8.98 5.28 1.08
N ILE A 29 7.89 4.60 0.74
CA ILE A 29 7.85 3.12 0.79
C ILE A 29 8.82 2.52 -0.23
N LYS A 30 8.91 3.11 -1.42
CA LYS A 30 9.90 2.70 -2.41
C LYS A 30 11.33 2.90 -1.90
N SER A 31 11.65 4.02 -1.26
CA SER A 31 13.00 4.20 -0.69
C SER A 31 13.31 3.20 0.42
N PHE A 32 12.33 2.83 1.26
CA PHE A 32 12.53 1.75 2.25
C PHE A 32 12.82 0.41 1.60
N VAL A 33 12.15 0.10 0.49
CA VAL A 33 12.37 -1.13 -0.28
C VAL A 33 13.74 -1.11 -0.95
N ASP A 34 14.13 0.01 -1.57
CA ASP A 34 15.43 0.16 -2.20
C ASP A 34 16.57 0.06 -1.15
N ASP A 35 16.41 0.65 0.03
CA ASP A 35 17.36 0.52 1.15
C ASP A 35 17.44 -0.93 1.67
N ALA A 36 16.30 -1.62 1.77
CA ALA A 36 16.28 -3.02 2.17
C ALA A 36 16.99 -3.92 1.15
N ARG A 37 16.87 -3.62 -0.15
CA ARG A 37 17.52 -4.36 -1.25
C ARG A 37 19.01 -4.07 -1.42
N ASN A 38 19.52 -3.02 -0.77
CA ASN A 38 20.90 -2.59 -0.92
C ASN A 38 21.90 -3.70 -0.56
N SER A 39 23.09 -3.65 -1.17
CA SER A 39 24.18 -4.62 -1.04
C SER A 39 24.71 -4.79 0.37
N THR A 40 24.48 -3.80 1.24
CA THR A 40 24.81 -3.86 2.66
C THR A 40 23.80 -4.62 3.52
N ASN A 41 22.59 -4.88 3.02
CA ASN A 41 21.52 -5.55 3.77
C ASN A 41 21.23 -6.95 3.21
N MET A 42 20.66 -7.03 2.00
CA MET A 42 20.22 -8.29 1.39
C MET A 42 20.90 -8.59 0.05
N ASP A 43 21.76 -7.70 -0.46
CA ASP A 43 22.54 -7.89 -1.70
C ASP A 43 21.78 -8.58 -2.84
N CYS A 44 20.56 -8.10 -3.07
CA CYS A 44 19.64 -8.66 -4.06
C CYS A 44 20.17 -8.57 -5.51
N THR A 45 21.31 -7.90 -5.71
CA THR A 45 22.02 -7.74 -6.99
C THR A 45 23.05 -8.83 -7.27
N ASN A 46 23.41 -9.65 -6.27
CA ASN A 46 24.42 -10.68 -6.39
C ASN A 46 23.78 -12.04 -6.73
N SER A 47 24.22 -12.65 -7.83
CA SER A 47 23.70 -13.95 -8.30
C SER A 47 24.14 -15.15 -7.47
N SER A 48 25.02 -14.94 -6.47
CA SER A 48 25.62 -15.98 -5.64
C SER A 48 24.93 -16.15 -4.28
N ILE A 49 23.79 -15.50 -4.07
CA ILE A 49 23.13 -15.44 -2.77
C ILE A 49 22.37 -16.74 -2.45
N SER A 50 22.17 -17.01 -1.15
CA SER A 50 21.37 -18.13 -0.66
C SER A 50 19.95 -18.08 -1.24
N ASP A 51 19.37 -19.23 -1.59
CA ASP A 51 17.98 -19.32 -2.07
C ASP A 51 16.98 -18.65 -1.11
N PHE A 52 17.30 -18.62 0.19
CA PHE A 52 16.52 -17.94 1.22
C PHE A 52 16.52 -16.41 1.07
N ASP A 53 17.68 -15.81 0.79
CA ASP A 53 17.81 -14.36 0.60
C ASP A 53 17.18 -13.94 -0.73
N ARG A 54 17.31 -14.79 -1.76
CA ARG A 54 16.66 -14.58 -3.05
C ARG A 54 15.12 -14.55 -2.93
N ALA A 55 14.55 -15.46 -2.14
CA ALA A 55 13.11 -15.45 -1.85
C ALA A 55 12.70 -14.17 -1.10
N SER A 56 13.51 -13.72 -0.13
CA SER A 56 13.24 -12.52 0.65
C SER A 56 13.25 -11.25 -0.22
N CYS A 57 14.18 -11.13 -1.18
CA CYS A 57 14.21 -10.04 -2.16
C CYS A 57 12.92 -9.97 -3.01
N VAL A 58 12.38 -11.12 -3.42
CA VAL A 58 11.12 -11.20 -4.17
C VAL A 58 9.92 -10.78 -3.32
N VAL A 59 9.89 -11.19 -2.05
CA VAL A 59 8.81 -10.81 -1.10
C VAL A 59 8.80 -9.31 -0.88
N ILE A 60 9.97 -8.68 -0.75
CA ILE A 60 10.08 -7.23 -0.53
C ILE A 60 9.62 -6.45 -1.76
N ASP A 61 9.96 -6.90 -2.97
CA ASP A 61 9.45 -6.29 -4.21
C ASP A 61 7.93 -6.41 -4.33
N MET A 62 7.35 -7.54 -3.91
CA MET A 62 5.90 -7.69 -3.83
C MET A 62 5.25 -6.83 -2.72
N GLY A 63 6.02 -6.41 -1.71
CA GLY A 63 5.54 -5.61 -0.58
C GLY A 63 4.88 -4.30 -1.00
N ILE A 64 5.44 -3.60 -2.00
CA ILE A 64 4.85 -2.35 -2.55
C ILE A 64 3.48 -2.63 -3.18
N PHE A 65 3.38 -3.72 -3.95
CA PHE A 65 2.12 -4.12 -4.58
C PHE A 65 1.06 -4.47 -3.54
N TYR A 66 1.42 -5.24 -2.51
CA TYR A 66 0.50 -5.58 -1.43
C TYR A 66 0.07 -4.37 -0.61
N PHE A 67 0.97 -3.40 -0.39
CA PHE A 67 0.63 -2.17 0.30
C PHE A 67 -0.43 -1.36 -0.48
N VAL A 68 -0.20 -1.14 -1.78
CA VAL A 68 -1.14 -0.38 -2.62
C VAL A 68 -2.47 -1.12 -2.75
N ALA A 69 -2.45 -2.42 -3.02
CA ALA A 69 -3.65 -3.24 -3.10
C ALA A 69 -4.44 -3.26 -1.78
N GLY A 70 -3.74 -3.37 -0.64
CA GLY A 70 -4.35 -3.35 0.69
C GLY A 70 -5.00 -2.01 1.01
N MET A 71 -4.36 -0.89 0.67
CA MET A 71 -4.91 0.45 0.90
C MET A 71 -6.15 0.74 0.03
N ILE A 72 -6.14 0.29 -1.23
CA ILE A 72 -7.31 0.39 -2.11
C ILE A 72 -8.48 -0.46 -1.57
N ALA A 73 -8.19 -1.70 -1.16
CA ALA A 73 -9.19 -2.57 -0.55
C ALA A 73 -9.79 -1.95 0.72
N LEU A 74 -8.96 -1.32 1.56
CA LEU A 74 -9.40 -0.56 2.73
C LEU A 74 -10.30 0.62 2.36
N ALA A 75 -9.92 1.41 1.37
CA ALA A 75 -10.73 2.54 0.90
C ALA A 75 -12.12 2.09 0.44
N ILE A 76 -12.19 0.99 -0.31
CA ILE A 76 -13.43 0.38 -0.78
C ILE A 76 -14.25 -0.17 0.39
N ALA A 77 -13.61 -0.88 1.34
CA ALA A 77 -14.28 -1.42 2.52
C ALA A 77 -14.87 -0.32 3.42
N VAL A 78 -14.14 0.78 3.63
CA VAL A 78 -14.63 1.95 4.38
C VAL A 78 -15.82 2.61 3.67
N PHE A 79 -15.80 2.68 2.34
CA PHE A 79 -16.91 3.22 1.58
C PHE A 79 -18.15 2.32 1.62
N LEU A 80 -18.00 1.00 1.43
CA LEU A 80 -19.10 0.03 1.44
C LEU A 80 -19.70 -0.19 2.82
N SER A 81 -18.87 -0.24 3.87
CA SER A 81 -19.34 -0.41 5.26
C SER A 81 -20.29 0.70 5.71
N ARG A 82 -20.13 1.93 5.20
CA ARG A 82 -21.06 3.04 5.47
C ARG A 82 -22.37 2.97 4.71
N ARG A 83 -22.46 2.15 3.66
CA ARG A 83 -23.70 1.97 2.87
C ARG A 83 -24.67 0.97 3.53
N PHE A 84 -24.17 0.06 4.35
CA PHE A 84 -24.96 -0.99 5.02
C PHE A 84 -25.46 -0.59 6.42
N LYS A 85 -25.20 0.64 6.87
CA LYS A 85 -25.64 1.19 8.16
C LYS A 85 -26.56 2.39 7.94
#